data_AF-A0A7X6BFW0-F1
#
_entry.id   AF-A0A7X6BFW0-F1
#
_cell.length_a   1.000
_cell.length_b   1.000
_cell.length_c   1.000
_cell.angle_alpha   90.00
_cell.angle_beta   90.00
_cell.angle_gamma   90.00
#
_symmetry.space_group_name_H-M   'P 1'
#
loop_
_entity.id
_entity.type
_entity.pdbx_description
1 polymer ?
#
loop_
_entity_poly.entity_id
_entity_poly.type
_entity_poly.pdbx_seq_one_letter_code
_entity_poly.pdbx_strand_id
1 'polypeptide(L)'
;MTSSAANRRTSLSAFLLGALLLLLLGGAAAVWALNRFPQVAQLAGLQPPADALVPATQPRAVATVPIGPQPLTNAVPVDALPATEARVATLEARLARVENATSRAESSAGRADALLVAFAARRAIDRGVALGYLEPLLTERFGPTHPQAVATIVTSSRRPVRLDQLAADFAVLAPTLKAAPESDSLWQTMRRQMGDLVTIRRADQPSQRPIATYDRAVARLNSGQVDQALAEAMRLPGITAAPAWVGNARRYIAAHRALDQIESAALLAR
;
A
#
# COMPACT_ATOMS: atom_id res chain seq x y z
N MET A 1 -38.21 -37.18 -36.67
CA MET A 1 -38.52 -35.73 -36.69
C MET A 1 -37.25 -34.97 -36.37
N THR A 2 -36.56 -34.48 -37.40
CA THR A 2 -35.40 -33.60 -37.28
C THR A 2 -35.91 -32.16 -37.17
N SER A 3 -35.49 -31.41 -36.14
CA SER A 3 -35.71 -29.97 -36.12
C SER A 3 -34.47 -29.23 -35.67
N SER A 4 -34.21 -28.19 -36.45
CA SER A 4 -33.04 -27.32 -36.52
C SER A 4 -32.81 -26.51 -35.24
N ALA A 5 -31.54 -26.41 -34.82
CA ALA A 5 -31.10 -25.37 -33.89
C ALA A 5 -29.70 -24.87 -34.27
N ALA A 6 -29.53 -24.47 -35.53
CA ALA A 6 -28.33 -23.80 -36.02
C ALA A 6 -28.64 -22.31 -36.29
N ASN A 7 -28.61 -21.44 -35.27
CA ASN A 7 -28.33 -20.00 -35.50
C ASN A 7 -28.05 -19.09 -34.28
N ARG A 8 -27.48 -19.57 -33.15
CA ARG A 8 -27.14 -18.67 -32.00
C ARG A 8 -25.67 -18.28 -31.88
N ARG A 9 -24.77 -18.85 -32.69
CA ARG A 9 -23.32 -18.60 -32.56
C ARG A 9 -22.81 -17.44 -33.43
N THR A 10 -23.53 -17.08 -34.50
CA THR A 10 -23.17 -16.00 -35.43
C THR A 10 -23.48 -14.61 -34.86
N SER A 11 -24.54 -14.47 -34.07
CA SER A 11 -24.91 -13.18 -33.45
C SER A 11 -23.92 -12.74 -32.38
N LEU A 12 -23.36 -13.67 -31.60
CA LEU A 12 -22.37 -13.36 -30.59
C LEU A 12 -21.02 -12.96 -31.21
N SER A 13 -20.59 -13.67 -32.26
CA SER A 13 -19.37 -13.31 -33.01
C SER A 13 -19.52 -11.99 -33.77
N ALA A 14 -20.70 -11.71 -34.34
CA ALA A 14 -20.99 -10.43 -34.99
C ALA A 14 -21.02 -9.28 -33.98
N PHE A 15 -21.55 -9.52 -32.77
CA PHE A 15 -21.55 -8.52 -31.71
C PHE A 15 -20.14 -8.25 -31.18
N LEU A 16 -19.32 -9.29 -31.00
CA LEU A 16 -17.92 -9.15 -30.61
C LEU A 16 -17.07 -8.45 -31.68
N LEU A 17 -17.29 -8.76 -32.96
CA LEU A 17 -16.63 -8.05 -34.07
C LEU A 17 -17.07 -6.59 -34.14
N GLY A 18 -18.36 -6.30 -33.95
CA GLY A 18 -18.87 -4.93 -33.88
C GLY A 18 -18.26 -4.16 -32.72
N ALA A 19 -18.21 -4.75 -31.53
CA ALA A 19 -17.60 -4.15 -30.35
C ALA A 19 -16.09 -3.92 -30.52
N LEU A 20 -15.37 -4.88 -31.13
CA LEU A 20 -13.94 -4.75 -31.42
C LEU A 20 -13.68 -3.64 -32.44
N LEU A 21 -14.48 -3.57 -33.50
CA LEU A 21 -14.33 -2.56 -34.55
C LEU A 21 -14.64 -1.17 -33.99
N LEU A 22 -15.64 -1.04 -33.12
CA LEU A 22 -15.97 0.21 -32.44
C LEU A 22 -14.89 0.62 -31.44
N LEU A 23 -14.26 -0.34 -30.75
CA LEU A 23 -13.12 -0.09 -29.87
C LEU A 23 -11.88 0.35 -30.63
N LEU A 24 -11.60 -0.26 -31.79
CA LEU A 24 -10.49 0.13 -32.67
C LEU A 24 -10.73 1.53 -33.28
N LEU A 25 -11.96 1.83 -33.70
CA LEU A 25 -12.32 3.15 -34.21
C LEU A 25 -12.20 4.22 -33.12
N GLY A 26 -12.67 3.92 -31.90
CA GLY A 26 -12.54 4.80 -30.74
C GLY A 26 -11.07 5.04 -30.33
N GLY A 27 -10.26 3.98 -30.36
CA GLY A 27 -8.82 4.07 -30.09
C GLY A 27 -8.07 4.92 -31.13
N ALA A 28 -8.38 4.71 -32.42
CA ALA A 28 -7.79 5.51 -33.50
C ALA A 28 -8.21 6.99 -33.42
N ALA A 29 -9.48 7.26 -33.10
CA ALA A 29 -9.98 8.62 -32.90
C ALA A 29 -9.33 9.31 -31.68
N ALA A 30 -9.10 8.58 -30.59
CA ALA A 30 -8.39 9.09 -29.41
C ALA A 30 -6.92 9.44 -29.72
N VAL A 31 -6.21 8.56 -30.44
CA VAL A 31 -4.82 8.80 -30.86
C VAL A 31 -4.73 9.99 -31.82
N TRP A 32 -5.68 10.12 -32.76
CA TRP A 32 -5.74 11.25 -33.68
C TRP A 32 -6.05 12.57 -32.95
N ALA A 33 -6.97 12.56 -31.99
CA ALA A 33 -7.32 13.74 -31.20
C ALA A 33 -6.15 14.22 -30.32
N LEU A 34 -5.40 13.31 -29.69
CA LEU A 34 -4.18 13.65 -28.93
C LEU A 34 -3.09 14.27 -29.81
N ASN A 35 -2.99 13.84 -31.07
CA ASN A 35 -1.98 14.36 -31.99
C ASN A 35 -2.35 15.74 -32.59
N ARG A 36 -3.66 16.05 -32.68
CA ARG A 36 -4.13 17.29 -33.34
C ARG A 36 -4.42 18.45 -32.37
N PHE A 37 -4.70 18.17 -31.09
CA PHE A 37 -5.07 19.19 -30.10
C PHE A 37 -4.34 19.01 -28.75
N PRO A 38 -3.20 19.67 -28.52
CA PRO A 38 -2.44 19.55 -27.28
C PRO A 38 -3.16 20.11 -26.03
N GLN A 39 -4.29 20.80 -26.20
CA GLN A 39 -5.10 21.36 -25.11
C GLN A 39 -6.02 20.32 -24.44
N VAL A 40 -6.35 19.21 -25.13
CA VAL A 40 -7.24 18.16 -24.60
C VAL A 40 -6.45 17.15 -23.73
N ALA A 41 -5.15 17.01 -23.98
CA ALA A 41 -4.25 16.18 -23.18
C ALA A 41 -4.03 16.72 -21.75
N GLN A 42 -4.13 18.06 -21.57
CA GLN A 42 -4.01 18.71 -20.25
C GLN A 42 -5.23 18.46 -19.36
N LEU A 43 -6.43 18.36 -19.93
CA LEU A 43 -7.67 18.07 -19.19
C LEU A 43 -7.83 16.58 -18.85
N ALA A 44 -7.22 15.68 -19.62
CA ALA A 44 -7.32 14.23 -19.44
C ALA A 44 -6.24 13.64 -18.51
N GLY A 45 -5.35 14.45 -17.93
CA GLY A 45 -4.32 14.00 -16.98
C GLY A 45 -3.27 13.04 -17.54
N LEU A 46 -3.18 12.93 -18.87
CA LEU A 46 -2.26 12.03 -19.59
C LEU A 46 -0.95 12.73 -20.00
N GLN A 47 -0.72 13.95 -19.53
CA GLN A 47 0.53 14.68 -19.75
C GLN A 47 1.59 14.17 -18.75
N PRO A 48 2.71 13.58 -19.22
CA PRO A 48 3.89 13.45 -18.37
C PRO A 48 4.33 14.87 -17.96
N PRO A 49 4.77 15.09 -16.71
CA PRO A 49 5.30 16.39 -16.31
C PRO A 49 6.43 16.78 -17.25
N ALA A 50 6.25 17.87 -17.99
CA ALA A 50 7.24 18.44 -18.89
C ALA A 50 8.38 19.16 -18.13
N ASP A 51 8.83 18.56 -17.02
CA ASP A 51 10.01 18.97 -16.24
C ASP A 51 10.90 17.76 -15.87
N ALA A 52 10.71 16.61 -16.53
CA ALA A 52 11.78 15.61 -16.62
C ALA A 52 12.72 15.99 -17.77
N LEU A 53 13.50 17.06 -17.58
CA LEU A 53 14.74 17.26 -18.32
C LEU A 53 15.67 16.10 -17.95
N VAL A 54 15.59 15.03 -18.75
CA VAL A 54 16.71 14.13 -18.95
C VAL A 54 17.90 15.02 -19.32
N PRO A 55 19.04 15.00 -18.61
CA PRO A 55 20.22 15.67 -19.11
C PRO A 55 20.66 14.90 -20.36
N ALA A 56 20.18 15.34 -21.52
CA ALA A 56 20.80 15.02 -22.78
C ALA A 56 22.23 15.57 -22.69
N THR A 57 23.20 14.67 -22.67
CA THR A 57 24.60 14.96 -22.98
C THR A 57 24.65 15.44 -24.44
N GLN A 58 24.32 16.71 -24.65
CA GLN A 58 24.68 17.42 -25.86
C GLN A 58 26.18 17.74 -25.74
N PRO A 59 27.02 17.31 -26.69
CA PRO A 59 28.38 17.81 -26.77
C PRO A 59 28.28 19.30 -27.02
N ARG A 60 28.59 20.09 -25.99
CA ARG A 60 28.73 21.53 -26.10
C ARG A 60 29.83 21.79 -27.12
N ALA A 61 29.46 22.33 -28.28
CA ALA A 61 30.41 22.82 -29.26
C ALA A 61 31.36 23.78 -28.53
N VAL A 62 32.62 23.38 -28.42
CA VAL A 62 33.68 24.22 -27.90
C VAL A 62 33.86 25.29 -28.96
N ALA A 63 33.38 26.50 -28.69
CA ALA A 63 33.73 27.65 -29.51
C ALA A 63 35.25 27.81 -29.40
N THR A 64 35.96 27.52 -30.48
CA THR A 64 37.37 27.86 -30.66
C THR A 64 37.48 29.37 -30.54
N VAL A 65 38.04 29.83 -29.42
CA VAL A 65 38.45 31.22 -29.25
C VAL A 65 39.62 31.45 -30.21
N PRO A 66 39.54 32.41 -31.16
CA PRO A 66 40.70 32.79 -31.93
C PRO A 66 41.69 33.47 -30.99
N ILE A 67 42.88 32.88 -30.82
CA ILE A 67 44.01 33.54 -30.15
C ILE A 67 44.57 34.55 -31.16
N GLY A 68 44.01 35.75 -31.16
CA GLY A 68 44.64 36.93 -31.74
C GLY A 68 45.29 37.75 -30.62
N PRO A 69 46.50 38.31 -30.80
CA PRO A 69 47.14 39.12 -29.78
C PRO A 69 46.34 40.41 -29.54
N GLN A 70 45.62 40.47 -28.43
CA GLN A 70 45.00 41.69 -27.93
C GLN A 70 46.04 42.47 -27.09
N PRO A 71 46.27 43.76 -27.38
CA PRO A 71 47.24 44.57 -26.63
C PRO A 71 46.78 44.79 -25.20
N LEU A 72 47.68 44.52 -24.25
CA LEU A 72 47.53 44.83 -22.82
C LEU A 72 47.40 46.34 -22.66
N THR A 73 46.17 46.84 -22.57
CA THR A 73 45.93 48.22 -22.15
C THR A 73 45.44 48.18 -20.71
N ASN A 74 46.40 48.29 -19.79
CA ASN A 74 46.14 48.56 -18.39
C ASN A 74 45.52 49.96 -18.27
N ALA A 75 44.20 50.01 -18.17
CA ALA A 75 43.50 51.13 -17.57
C ALA A 75 42.57 50.55 -16.51
N VAL A 76 42.97 50.65 -15.25
CA VAL A 76 42.07 50.41 -14.11
C VAL A 76 41.05 51.56 -14.12
N PRO A 77 39.76 51.31 -14.37
CA PRO A 77 38.75 52.34 -14.19
C PRO A 77 38.47 52.47 -12.68
N VAL A 78 38.30 53.70 -12.23
CA VAL A 78 38.00 54.09 -10.85
C VAL A 78 36.60 53.61 -10.40
N ASP A 79 35.85 52.92 -11.27
CA ASP A 79 34.55 52.25 -11.01
C ASP A 79 34.66 50.76 -10.64
N ALA A 80 35.83 50.27 -10.22
CA ALA A 80 36.03 48.86 -9.89
C ALA A 80 35.21 48.38 -8.67
N LEU A 81 34.95 49.26 -7.70
CA LEU A 81 34.21 48.97 -6.46
C LEU A 81 32.76 48.49 -6.71
N PRO A 82 31.89 49.23 -7.44
CA PRO A 82 30.53 48.78 -7.72
C PRO A 82 30.49 47.50 -8.58
N ALA A 83 31.48 47.28 -9.46
CA ALA A 83 31.59 46.05 -10.25
C ALA A 83 31.99 44.84 -9.40
N THR A 84 32.82 45.01 -8.37
CA THR A 84 33.12 43.95 -7.40
C THR A 84 31.93 43.65 -6.50
N GLU A 85 31.21 44.66 -6.02
CA GLU A 85 30.00 44.46 -5.19
C GLU A 85 28.90 43.70 -5.96
N ALA A 86 28.66 44.03 -7.23
CA ALA A 86 27.71 43.30 -8.06
C ALA A 86 28.12 41.82 -8.28
N ARG A 87 29.42 41.55 -8.40
CA ARG A 87 29.95 40.18 -8.50
C ARG A 87 29.79 39.42 -7.19
N VAL A 88 30.08 40.05 -6.06
CA VAL A 88 29.87 39.46 -4.72
C VAL A 88 28.40 39.13 -4.50
N ALA A 89 27.49 40.08 -4.78
CA ALA A 89 26.04 39.85 -4.67
C ALA A 89 25.56 38.69 -5.57
N THR A 90 26.13 38.56 -6.78
CA THR A 90 25.82 37.43 -7.68
C THR A 90 26.33 36.10 -7.13
N LEU A 91 27.52 36.08 -6.53
CA LEU A 91 28.09 34.88 -5.91
C LEU A 91 27.30 34.47 -4.66
N GLU A 92 26.92 35.41 -3.81
CA GLU A 92 26.05 35.17 -2.65
C GLU A 92 24.70 34.59 -3.07
N ALA A 93 24.06 35.16 -4.09
CA ALA A 93 22.80 34.64 -4.63
C ALA A 93 22.94 33.22 -5.23
N ARG A 94 24.10 32.92 -5.83
CA ARG A 94 24.41 31.56 -6.32
C ARG A 94 24.65 30.58 -5.17
N LEU A 95 25.39 30.99 -4.15
CA LEU A 95 25.67 30.18 -2.97
C LEU A 95 24.37 29.84 -2.24
N ALA A 96 23.53 30.84 -1.96
CA ALA A 96 22.22 30.63 -1.34
C ALA A 96 21.34 29.66 -2.15
N ARG A 97 21.42 29.71 -3.49
CA ARG A 97 20.70 28.75 -4.35
C ARG A 97 21.26 27.33 -4.23
N VAL A 98 22.58 27.19 -4.18
CA VAL A 98 23.26 25.89 -4.01
C VAL A 98 22.92 25.31 -2.64
N GLU A 99 23.04 26.08 -1.56
CA GLU A 99 22.70 25.64 -0.20
C GLU A 99 21.24 25.17 -0.11
N ASN A 100 20.30 25.94 -0.68
CA ASN A 100 18.89 25.54 -0.74
C ASN A 100 18.67 24.27 -1.57
N ALA A 101 19.40 24.10 -2.68
CA ALA A 101 19.32 22.90 -3.51
C ALA A 101 19.90 21.67 -2.78
N THR A 102 21.03 21.83 -2.09
CA THR A 102 21.68 20.78 -1.30
C THR A 102 20.79 20.34 -0.13
N SER A 103 20.24 21.29 0.63
CA SER A 103 19.32 20.97 1.73
C SER A 103 18.07 20.22 1.25
N ARG A 104 17.52 20.60 0.09
CA ARG A 104 16.41 19.87 -0.54
C ARG A 104 16.81 18.47 -0.98
N ALA A 105 18.00 18.32 -1.57
CA ALA A 105 18.52 17.02 -1.98
C ALA A 105 18.73 16.09 -0.77
N GLU A 106 19.33 16.58 0.31
CA GLU A 106 19.53 15.84 1.56
C GLU A 106 18.21 15.42 2.20
N SER A 107 17.22 16.31 2.30
CA SER A 107 15.88 15.97 2.79
C SER A 107 15.21 14.91 1.91
N SER A 108 15.31 15.03 0.59
CA SER A 108 14.74 14.05 -0.35
C SER A 108 15.39 12.67 -0.22
N ALA A 109 16.71 12.63 -0.05
CA ALA A 109 17.46 11.39 0.16
C ALA A 109 17.09 10.74 1.49
N GLY A 110 16.96 11.53 2.55
CA GLY A 110 16.48 11.04 3.85
C GLY A 110 15.06 10.46 3.75
N ARG A 111 14.15 11.11 3.03
CA ARG A 111 12.79 10.58 2.84
C ARG A 111 12.80 9.25 2.07
N ALA A 112 13.61 9.16 1.02
CA ALA A 112 13.76 7.93 0.25
C ALA A 112 14.31 6.78 1.12
N ASP A 113 15.34 7.04 1.92
CA ASP A 113 15.90 6.06 2.86
C ASP A 113 14.86 5.59 3.90
N ALA A 114 14.08 6.53 4.47
CA ALA A 114 12.99 6.20 5.39
C ALA A 114 11.97 5.24 4.75
N LEU A 115 11.57 5.51 3.51
CA LEU A 115 10.62 4.68 2.78
C LEU A 115 11.20 3.30 2.44
N LEU A 116 12.48 3.23 2.09
CA LEU A 116 13.16 1.96 1.84
C LEU A 116 13.22 1.09 3.09
N VAL A 117 13.59 1.67 4.24
CA VAL A 117 13.62 0.96 5.52
C VAL A 117 12.22 0.50 5.92
N ALA A 118 11.20 1.35 5.80
CA ALA A 118 9.82 0.99 6.11
C ALA A 118 9.29 -0.14 5.20
N PHE A 119 9.52 -0.05 3.90
CA PHE A 119 9.12 -1.09 2.94
C PHE A 119 9.86 -2.41 3.17
N ALA A 120 11.16 -2.35 3.45
CA ALA A 120 11.95 -3.53 3.79
C ALA A 120 11.45 -4.21 5.07
N ALA A 121 11.10 -3.42 6.10
CA ALA A 121 10.51 -3.93 7.34
C ALA A 121 9.17 -4.62 7.09
N ARG A 122 8.27 -3.99 6.31
CA ARG A 122 6.99 -4.61 5.94
C ARG A 122 7.19 -5.92 5.20
N ARG A 123 8.05 -5.93 4.18
CA ARG A 123 8.35 -7.16 3.42
C ARG A 123 9.02 -8.24 4.28
N ALA A 124 9.75 -7.88 5.33
CA ALA A 124 10.29 -8.84 6.28
C ALA A 124 9.19 -9.48 7.13
N ILE A 125 8.29 -8.67 7.71
CA ILE A 125 7.15 -9.13 8.50
C ILE A 125 6.21 -10.00 7.67
N ASP A 126 5.85 -9.57 6.46
CA ASP A 126 4.93 -10.30 5.58
C ASP A 126 5.48 -11.67 5.17
N ARG A 127 6.80 -11.78 4.96
CA ARG A 127 7.47 -13.05 4.67
C ARG A 127 7.72 -13.90 5.92
N GLY A 128 7.52 -13.34 7.10
CA GLY A 128 7.81 -13.98 8.37
C GLY A 128 9.30 -14.24 8.59
N VAL A 129 10.17 -13.32 8.14
CA VAL A 129 11.61 -13.35 8.39
C VAL A 129 11.97 -12.36 9.49
N ALA A 130 12.99 -12.69 10.29
CA ALA A 130 13.52 -11.75 11.26
C ALA A 130 14.10 -10.50 10.58
N LEU A 131 14.01 -9.34 11.25
CA LEU A 131 14.48 -8.07 10.70
C LEU A 131 16.00 -8.04 10.45
N GLY A 132 16.78 -8.70 11.31
CA GLY A 132 18.23 -8.72 11.21
C GLY A 132 18.80 -7.30 11.20
N TYR A 133 19.50 -6.93 10.13
CA TYR A 133 20.08 -5.60 9.97
C TYR A 133 19.05 -4.45 9.92
N LEU A 134 17.77 -4.73 9.67
CA LEU A 134 16.72 -3.71 9.64
C LEU A 134 16.34 -3.21 11.04
N GLU A 135 16.58 -3.99 12.10
CA GLU A 135 16.26 -3.61 13.49
C GLU A 135 17.02 -2.34 13.94
N PRO A 136 18.36 -2.24 13.81
CA PRO A 136 19.08 -1.02 14.14
C PRO A 136 18.69 0.15 13.22
N LEU A 137 18.48 -0.09 11.92
CA LEU A 137 18.06 0.95 10.98
C LEU A 137 16.68 1.54 11.31
N LEU A 138 15.72 0.69 11.71
CA LEU A 138 14.40 1.14 12.18
C LEU A 138 14.52 1.95 13.47
N THR A 139 15.39 1.52 14.38
CA THR A 139 15.60 2.20 15.66
C THR A 139 16.24 3.57 15.47
N GLU A 140 17.26 3.66 14.61
CA GLU A 140 17.90 4.92 14.25
C GLU A 140 16.93 5.87 13.54
N ARG A 141 16.17 5.34 12.57
CA ARG A 141 15.33 6.18 11.70
C ARG A 141 14.03 6.62 12.35
N PHE A 142 13.35 5.72 13.06
CA PHE A 142 12.01 5.93 13.58
C PHE A 142 11.93 5.91 15.12
N GLY A 143 12.97 5.45 15.82
CA GLY A 143 12.99 5.35 17.28
C GLY A 143 12.73 6.68 18.01
N PRO A 144 13.29 7.83 17.58
CA PRO A 144 13.08 9.11 18.26
C PRO A 144 11.61 9.57 18.28
N THR A 145 10.86 9.32 17.21
CA THR A 145 9.48 9.83 17.03
C THR A 145 8.41 8.75 17.23
N HIS A 146 8.73 7.49 16.94
CA HIS A 146 7.80 6.35 16.97
C HIS A 146 8.35 5.13 17.75
N PRO A 147 8.80 5.30 19.01
CA PRO A 147 9.45 4.22 19.75
C PRO A 147 8.54 3.00 19.97
N GLN A 148 7.24 3.22 20.18
CA GLN A 148 6.26 2.15 20.39
C GLN A 148 6.01 1.32 19.12
N ALA A 149 6.00 1.96 17.94
CA ALA A 149 5.83 1.28 16.67
C ALA A 149 7.05 0.39 16.38
N VAL A 150 8.26 0.94 16.54
CA VAL A 150 9.52 0.20 16.37
C VAL A 150 9.57 -0.99 17.31
N ALA A 151 9.29 -0.81 18.61
CA ALA A 151 9.27 -1.89 19.58
C ALA A 151 8.27 -3.00 19.21
N THR A 152 7.09 -2.63 18.70
CA THR A 152 6.06 -3.57 18.25
C THR A 152 6.52 -4.37 17.03
N ILE A 153 7.13 -3.71 16.04
CA ILE A 153 7.65 -4.35 14.81
C ILE A 153 8.78 -5.32 15.18
N VAL A 154 9.74 -4.87 15.99
CA VAL A 154 10.86 -5.70 16.47
C VAL A 154 10.35 -6.92 17.22
N THR A 155 9.45 -6.73 18.19
CA THR A 155 8.90 -7.84 18.97
C THR A 155 8.13 -8.82 18.09
N SER A 156 7.35 -8.31 17.13
CA SER A 156 6.58 -9.13 16.20
C SER A 156 7.47 -9.91 15.24
N SER A 157 8.60 -9.34 14.82
CA SER A 157 9.57 -10.00 13.94
C SER A 157 10.20 -11.25 14.55
N ARG A 158 10.29 -11.32 15.89
CA ARG A 158 10.84 -12.47 16.62
C ARG A 158 9.89 -13.66 16.66
N ARG A 159 8.58 -13.43 16.48
CA ARG A 159 7.52 -14.44 16.43
C ARG A 159 6.53 -14.08 15.33
N PRO A 160 6.93 -14.21 14.06
CA PRO A 160 6.12 -13.75 12.94
C PRO A 160 4.82 -14.56 12.86
N VAL A 161 3.71 -13.85 12.71
CA VAL A 161 2.40 -14.43 12.41
C VAL A 161 2.08 -14.06 10.97
N ARG A 162 1.83 -15.07 10.13
CA ARG A 162 1.48 -14.85 8.72
C ARG A 162 -0.02 -15.04 8.50
N LEU A 163 -0.54 -14.40 7.44
CA LEU A 163 -1.95 -14.47 7.10
C LEU A 163 -2.39 -15.88 6.69
N ASP A 164 -1.57 -16.57 5.90
CA ASP A 164 -1.79 -17.97 5.48
C ASP A 164 -1.89 -18.90 6.70
N GLN A 165 -0.98 -18.75 7.65
CA GLN A 165 -1.00 -19.53 8.89
C GLN A 165 -2.24 -19.21 9.73
N LEU A 166 -2.60 -17.92 9.85
CA LEU A 166 -3.76 -17.52 10.63
C LEU A 166 -5.08 -18.06 10.04
N ALA A 167 -5.18 -18.12 8.71
CA ALA A 167 -6.32 -18.70 8.01
C ALA A 167 -6.36 -20.23 8.16
N ALA A 168 -5.21 -20.90 8.05
CA ALA A 168 -5.10 -22.34 8.27
C ALA A 168 -5.48 -22.73 9.71
N ASP A 169 -4.94 -22.02 10.71
CA ASP A 169 -5.26 -22.23 12.12
C ASP A 169 -6.76 -22.05 12.39
N PHE A 170 -7.38 -21.04 11.78
CA PHE A 170 -8.82 -20.80 11.91
C PHE A 170 -9.65 -21.94 11.31
N ALA A 171 -9.22 -22.48 10.18
CA ALA A 171 -9.88 -23.60 9.51
C ALA A 171 -9.81 -24.90 10.33
N VAL A 172 -8.68 -25.17 10.97
CA VAL A 172 -8.52 -26.31 11.89
C VAL A 172 -9.49 -26.19 13.07
N LEU A 173 -9.73 -24.97 13.56
CA LEU A 173 -10.64 -24.69 14.66
C LEU A 173 -12.13 -24.69 14.26
N ALA A 174 -12.47 -24.89 12.98
CA ALA A 174 -13.83 -24.76 12.49
C ALA A 174 -14.89 -25.58 13.26
N PRO A 175 -14.66 -26.87 13.60
CA PRO A 175 -15.64 -27.66 14.36
C PRO A 175 -15.90 -27.05 15.74
N THR A 176 -14.83 -26.67 16.45
CA THR A 176 -14.90 -26.08 17.80
C THR A 176 -15.56 -24.70 17.77
N LEU A 177 -15.23 -23.87 16.79
CA LEU A 177 -15.77 -22.51 16.68
C LEU A 177 -17.25 -22.47 16.31
N LYS A 178 -17.71 -23.45 15.50
CA LYS A 178 -19.11 -23.60 15.10
C LYS A 178 -19.96 -24.29 16.15
N ALA A 179 -19.35 -25.11 17.01
CA ALA A 179 -20.05 -25.76 18.11
C ALA A 179 -20.61 -24.71 19.08
N ALA A 180 -21.89 -24.83 19.40
CA ALA A 180 -22.44 -24.11 20.54
C ALA A 180 -21.74 -24.63 21.82
N PRO A 181 -21.44 -23.79 22.82
CA PRO A 181 -20.93 -24.27 24.10
C PRO A 181 -21.89 -25.36 24.61
N GLU A 182 -21.33 -26.46 25.13
CA GLU A 182 -22.08 -27.55 25.73
C GLU A 182 -23.00 -27.00 26.83
N SER A 183 -24.23 -26.73 26.43
CA SER A 183 -25.53 -27.01 27.01
C SER A 183 -25.70 -27.50 28.46
N ASP A 184 -24.79 -27.25 29.41
CA ASP A 184 -25.10 -27.42 30.83
C ASP A 184 -26.38 -26.65 31.20
N SER A 185 -26.60 -25.51 30.53
CA SER A 185 -27.83 -24.71 30.65
C SER A 185 -29.03 -25.28 29.89
N LEU A 186 -28.87 -25.90 28.71
CA LEU A 186 -30.02 -26.40 27.94
C LEU A 186 -30.60 -27.68 28.54
N TRP A 187 -29.76 -28.57 29.08
CA TRP A 187 -30.22 -29.77 29.81
C TRP A 187 -30.94 -29.40 31.11
N GLN A 188 -30.40 -28.43 31.86
CA GLN A 188 -31.06 -27.92 33.07
C GLN A 188 -32.34 -27.12 32.77
N THR A 189 -32.42 -26.46 31.61
CA THR A 189 -33.63 -25.73 31.19
C THR A 189 -34.69 -26.71 30.69
N MET A 190 -34.30 -27.76 29.96
CA MET A 190 -35.20 -28.83 29.52
C MET A 190 -35.79 -29.60 30.71
N ARG A 191 -34.99 -29.90 31.76
CA ARG A 191 -35.49 -30.55 32.98
C ARG A 191 -36.48 -29.68 33.76
N ARG A 192 -36.36 -28.34 33.67
CA ARG A 192 -37.31 -27.39 34.26
C ARG A 192 -38.57 -27.22 33.41
N GLN A 193 -38.47 -27.36 32.09
CA GLN A 193 -39.56 -27.18 31.13
C GLN A 193 -40.36 -28.47 30.85
N MET A 194 -39.88 -29.66 31.20
CA MET A 194 -40.71 -30.87 31.19
C MET A 194 -41.92 -30.80 32.15
N GLY A 195 -41.99 -29.77 33.00
CA GLY A 195 -43.19 -29.47 33.79
C GLY A 195 -44.25 -28.63 33.07
N ASP A 196 -43.98 -28.04 31.89
CA ASP A 196 -44.89 -27.07 31.29
C ASP A 196 -44.84 -27.06 29.75
N LEU A 197 -45.97 -27.45 29.15
CA LEU A 197 -46.35 -27.36 27.74
C LEU A 197 -45.43 -27.95 26.65
N VAL A 198 -45.90 -29.09 26.15
CA VAL A 198 -45.57 -29.69 24.86
C VAL A 198 -45.93 -28.73 23.72
N THR A 199 -44.92 -28.02 23.18
CA THR A 199 -45.01 -27.40 21.85
C THR A 199 -43.92 -28.01 20.97
N ILE A 200 -44.32 -28.94 20.10
CA ILE A 200 -43.44 -29.61 19.15
C ILE A 200 -43.05 -28.61 18.07
N ARG A 201 -41.89 -27.95 18.24
CA ARG A 201 -41.13 -27.41 17.12
C ARG A 201 -39.97 -28.36 16.86
N ARG A 202 -39.84 -28.82 15.61
CA ARG A 202 -38.75 -29.69 15.14
C ARG A 202 -37.40 -29.18 15.66
N ALA A 203 -36.78 -29.96 16.55
CA ALA A 203 -35.50 -29.70 17.21
C ALA A 203 -34.29 -30.06 16.32
N ASP A 204 -34.56 -30.44 15.07
CA ASP A 204 -33.69 -31.12 14.13
C ASP A 204 -33.02 -30.16 13.11
N GLN A 205 -33.13 -28.85 13.29
CA GLN A 205 -32.39 -27.85 12.49
C GLN A 205 -31.31 -27.17 13.33
N PRO A 206 -30.01 -27.47 13.12
CA PRO A 206 -28.93 -26.72 13.74
C PRO A 206 -29.05 -25.23 13.39
N SER A 207 -28.82 -24.35 14.35
CA SER A 207 -28.85 -22.90 14.11
C SER A 207 -27.87 -22.53 12.97
N GLN A 208 -28.35 -21.91 11.90
CA GLN A 208 -27.49 -21.49 10.77
C GLN A 208 -26.60 -20.26 11.10
N ARG A 209 -26.87 -19.59 12.22
CA ARG A 209 -26.24 -18.32 12.60
C ARG A 209 -24.73 -18.46 12.90
N PRO A 210 -24.24 -19.45 13.67
CA PRO A 210 -22.80 -19.63 13.90
C PRO A 210 -22.04 -19.99 12.61
N ILE A 211 -22.64 -20.82 11.75
CA ILE A 211 -22.05 -21.22 10.46
C ILE A 211 -21.87 -19.97 9.57
N ALA A 212 -22.92 -19.18 9.38
CA ALA A 212 -22.84 -17.95 8.59
C ALA A 212 -21.85 -16.92 9.17
N THR A 213 -21.70 -16.87 10.50
CA THR A 213 -20.72 -15.98 11.16
C THR A 213 -19.29 -16.44 10.92
N TYR A 214 -19.06 -17.76 10.98
CA TYR A 214 -17.77 -18.35 10.66
C TYR A 214 -17.41 -18.08 9.19
N ASP A 215 -18.34 -18.30 8.26
CA ASP A 215 -18.08 -18.10 6.83
C ASP A 215 -17.76 -16.63 6.51
N ARG A 216 -18.42 -15.67 7.17
CA ARG A 216 -18.04 -14.25 7.09
C ARG A 216 -16.64 -13.99 7.62
N ALA A 217 -16.26 -14.57 8.76
CA ALA A 217 -14.91 -14.42 9.30
C ALA A 217 -13.85 -14.99 8.35
N VAL A 218 -14.10 -16.15 7.74
CA VAL A 218 -13.23 -16.75 6.71
C VAL A 218 -13.09 -15.85 5.49
N ALA A 219 -14.20 -15.31 4.96
CA ALA A 219 -14.16 -14.41 3.81
C ALA A 219 -13.32 -13.14 4.11
N ARG A 220 -13.38 -12.64 5.34
CA ARG A 220 -12.55 -11.50 5.77
C ARG A 220 -11.07 -11.87 5.95
N LEU A 221 -10.75 -13.05 6.48
CA LEU A 221 -9.35 -13.53 6.54
C LEU A 221 -8.76 -13.67 5.14
N ASN A 222 -9.50 -14.29 4.22
CA ASN A 222 -9.03 -14.52 2.84
C ASN A 222 -8.82 -13.22 2.05
N SER A 223 -9.48 -12.13 2.46
CA SER A 223 -9.28 -10.79 1.89
C SER A 223 -8.25 -9.94 2.65
N GLY A 224 -7.54 -10.51 3.64
CA GLY A 224 -6.55 -9.81 4.45
C GLY A 224 -7.14 -8.89 5.52
N GLN A 225 -8.47 -8.86 5.69
CA GLN A 225 -9.17 -8.02 6.66
C GLN A 225 -9.16 -8.65 8.07
N VAL A 226 -7.98 -8.87 8.63
CA VAL A 226 -7.79 -9.62 9.90
C VAL A 226 -8.49 -8.95 11.08
N ASP A 227 -8.48 -7.62 11.15
CA ASP A 227 -9.20 -6.86 12.18
C ASP A 227 -10.70 -7.18 12.21
N GLN A 228 -11.31 -7.18 11.03
CA GLN A 228 -12.74 -7.43 10.89
C GLN A 228 -13.06 -8.92 11.06
N ALA A 229 -12.18 -9.81 10.60
CA ALA A 229 -12.29 -11.23 10.84
C ALA A 229 -12.24 -11.56 12.33
N LEU A 230 -11.34 -10.94 13.09
CA LEU A 230 -11.27 -11.09 14.54
C LEU A 230 -12.57 -10.64 15.21
N ALA A 231 -13.13 -9.50 14.79
CA ALA A 231 -14.40 -9.01 15.31
C ALA A 231 -15.58 -9.98 15.05
N GLU A 232 -15.64 -10.59 13.86
CA GLU A 232 -16.64 -11.62 13.55
C GLU A 232 -16.38 -12.92 14.32
N ALA A 233 -15.12 -13.34 14.44
CA ALA A 233 -14.73 -14.52 15.20
C ALA A 233 -15.07 -14.39 16.69
N MET A 234 -14.92 -13.20 17.28
CA MET A 234 -15.34 -12.93 18.66
C MET A 234 -16.85 -13.10 18.91
N ARG A 235 -17.67 -13.15 17.86
CA ARG A 235 -19.10 -13.44 17.95
C ARG A 235 -19.41 -14.94 17.88
N LEU A 236 -18.41 -15.78 17.63
CA LEU A 236 -18.60 -17.22 17.55
C LEU A 236 -18.72 -17.81 18.96
N PRO A 237 -19.64 -18.77 19.15
CA PRO A 237 -19.86 -19.42 20.44
C PRO A 237 -18.60 -20.10 21.00
N GLY A 238 -17.83 -20.77 20.13
CA GLY A 238 -16.63 -21.51 20.52
C GLY A 238 -15.33 -20.70 20.55
N ILE A 239 -15.37 -19.37 20.42
CA ILE A 239 -14.14 -18.55 20.35
C ILE A 239 -13.29 -18.61 21.63
N THR A 240 -13.94 -18.85 22.77
CA THR A 240 -13.26 -18.98 24.08
C THR A 240 -12.32 -20.19 24.12
N ALA A 241 -12.57 -21.22 23.29
CA ALA A 241 -11.70 -22.37 23.14
C ALA A 241 -10.50 -22.11 22.21
N ALA A 242 -10.38 -20.91 21.62
CA ALA A 242 -9.32 -20.54 20.68
C ALA A 242 -8.48 -19.32 21.14
N PRO A 243 -8.00 -19.25 22.39
CA PRO A 243 -7.25 -18.08 22.88
C PRO A 243 -5.94 -17.84 22.13
N ALA A 244 -5.27 -18.93 21.68
CA ALA A 244 -4.04 -18.84 20.91
C ALA A 244 -4.25 -18.14 19.56
N TRP A 245 -5.32 -18.51 18.84
CA TRP A 245 -5.67 -17.88 17.57
C TRP A 245 -6.00 -16.39 17.75
N VAL A 246 -6.80 -16.04 18.76
CA VAL A 246 -7.12 -14.65 19.11
C VAL A 246 -5.85 -13.85 19.42
N GLY A 247 -4.92 -14.44 20.17
CA GLY A 247 -3.60 -13.84 20.45
C GLY A 247 -2.77 -13.62 19.18
N ASN A 248 -2.74 -14.59 18.27
CA ASN A 248 -2.03 -14.49 17.00
C ASN A 248 -2.62 -13.39 16.11
N ALA A 249 -3.95 -13.33 15.98
CA ALA A 249 -4.64 -12.30 15.21
C ALA A 249 -4.32 -10.89 15.75
N ARG A 250 -4.39 -10.69 17.07
CA ARG A 250 -4.04 -9.40 17.70
C ARG A 250 -2.59 -8.99 17.46
N ARG A 251 -1.64 -9.93 17.52
CA ARG A 251 -0.23 -9.64 17.21
C ARG A 251 -0.04 -9.27 15.74
N TYR A 252 -0.69 -9.99 14.82
CA TYR A 252 -0.66 -9.66 13.40
C TYR A 252 -1.16 -8.24 13.15
N ILE A 253 -2.31 -7.88 13.72
CA ILE A 253 -2.92 -6.55 13.63
C ILE A 253 -1.98 -5.49 14.20
N ALA A 254 -1.43 -5.71 15.40
CA ALA A 254 -0.54 -4.75 16.05
C ALA A 254 0.72 -4.49 15.22
N ALA A 255 1.30 -5.55 14.63
CA ALA A 255 2.45 -5.43 13.74
C ALA A 255 2.12 -4.57 12.51
N HIS A 256 0.98 -4.82 11.85
CA HIS A 256 0.59 -4.08 10.64
C HIS A 256 0.26 -2.62 10.93
N ARG A 257 -0.44 -2.34 12.03
CA ARG A 257 -0.68 -0.94 12.45
C ARG A 257 0.61 -0.19 12.75
N ALA A 258 1.57 -0.86 13.38
CA ALA A 258 2.88 -0.26 13.64
C ALA A 258 3.65 0.00 12.33
N LEU A 259 3.56 -0.90 11.34
CA LEU A 259 4.10 -0.69 10.00
C LEU A 259 3.44 0.50 9.31
N ASP A 260 2.10 0.59 9.31
CA ASP A 260 1.36 1.71 8.72
C ASP A 260 1.75 3.05 9.36
N GLN A 261 2.03 3.05 10.67
CA GLN A 261 2.49 4.23 11.40
C GLN A 261 3.87 4.70 10.92
N ILE A 262 4.85 3.79 10.77
CA ILE A 262 6.18 4.17 10.27
C ILE A 262 6.17 4.52 8.78
N GLU A 263 5.30 3.89 7.97
CA GLU A 263 5.11 4.26 6.57
C GLU A 263 4.56 5.69 6.45
N SER A 264 3.54 6.01 7.25
CA SER A 264 2.99 7.37 7.33
C SER A 264 4.04 8.38 7.78
N ALA A 265 4.85 8.02 8.78
CA ALA A 265 5.96 8.85 9.25
C ALA A 265 7.02 9.07 8.17
N ALA A 266 7.35 8.04 7.41
CA ALA A 266 8.31 8.13 6.31
C ALA A 266 7.82 9.08 5.20
N LEU A 267 6.52 9.08 4.90
CA LEU A 267 5.92 10.00 3.93
C LEU A 267 5.92 11.46 4.42
N LEU A 268 5.73 11.66 5.73
CA LEU A 268 5.66 12.97 6.36
C LEU A 268 7.03 13.52 6.82
N ALA A 269 8.10 12.72 6.69
CA ALA A 269 9.45 13.14 7.05
C ALA A 269 9.85 14.40 6.26
N ARG A 270 10.12 15.48 7.01
CA ARG A 270 10.53 16.78 6.51
C ARG A 270 12.04 16.90 6.52
#